data_AF-A0A966ZAH0-F1
#
_entry.id   AF-A0A966ZAH0-F1
#
_cell.length_a   1.000
_cell.length_b   1.000
_cell.length_c   1.000
_cell.angle_alpha   90.00
_cell.angle_beta   90.00
_cell.angle_gamma   90.00
#
_symmetry.space_group_name_H-M   'P 1'
#
loop_
_entity.id
_entity.type
_entity.pdbx_description
1 polymer ?
#
loop_
_entity_poly.entity_id
_entity_poly.type
_entity_poly.pdbx_seq_one_letter_code
_entity_poly.pdbx_strand_id
1 'polypeptide(L)'
;MLALEQGSIWLMSTPWSTRGFFYEAWAHGGEAWERVSVKATECARFSAEWLENERKGWTTEAFQREFMGEFMRDEGSAFDAELVESALDDGIGAWELGIVECRKALVRG
;
A
#
# COMPACT_ATOMS: atom_id res chain seq x y z
N MET A 1 22.47 -8.31 11.44
CA MET A 1 21.39 -7.77 12.29
C MET A 1 21.52 -6.25 12.22
N LEU A 2 20.58 -5.53 11.58
CA LEU A 2 20.71 -4.07 11.33
C LEU A 2 20.98 -3.26 12.61
N ALA A 3 20.44 -3.74 13.74
CA ALA A 3 20.58 -3.12 15.06
C ALA A 3 22.02 -3.12 15.63
N LEU A 4 22.93 -3.97 15.13
CA LEU A 4 24.29 -4.08 15.68
C LEU A 4 25.28 -3.09 15.05
N GLU A 5 24.98 -2.55 13.86
CA GLU A 5 25.94 -1.80 13.04
C GLU A 5 25.42 -0.43 12.58
N GLN A 6 24.33 0.09 13.17
CA GLN A 6 23.70 1.37 12.76
C GLN A 6 23.39 1.39 11.25
N GLY A 7 23.00 0.25 10.69
CA GLY A 7 22.75 0.12 9.25
C GLY A 7 21.47 0.84 8.82
N SER A 8 21.47 1.38 7.61
CA SER A 8 20.29 1.98 6.98
C SER A 8 19.55 0.95 6.11
N ILE A 9 18.23 1.09 6.03
CA ILE A 9 17.38 0.30 5.14
C ILE A 9 16.88 1.18 3.99
N TRP A 10 16.96 0.65 2.77
CA TRP A 10 16.41 1.30 1.58
C TRP A 10 15.28 0.44 1.05
N LEU A 11 14.09 1.03 0.94
CA LEU A 11 12.94 0.40 0.33
C LEU A 11 12.69 1.05 -1.02
N MET A 12 12.67 0.25 -2.09
CA MET A 12 12.41 0.72 -3.45
C MET A 12 11.29 -0.13 -4.05
N SER A 13 10.21 0.52 -4.46
CA SER A 13 9.05 -0.13 -5.07
C SER A 13 8.25 0.87 -5.89
N THR A 14 7.38 0.38 -6.77
CA THR A 14 6.30 1.18 -7.34
C THR A 14 5.09 1.10 -6.41
N PRO A 15 4.38 2.22 -6.16
CA PRO A 15 3.19 2.18 -5.33
C PRO A 15 2.14 1.28 -5.99
N TRP A 16 1.31 0.58 -5.21
CA TRP A 16 0.23 -0.25 -5.75
C TRP A 16 -1.05 0.00 -4.98
N SER A 17 -1.22 -0.66 -3.84
CA SER A 17 -2.37 -0.50 -2.96
C SER A 17 -2.00 0.32 -1.73
N THR A 18 -2.99 0.93 -1.10
CA THR A 18 -2.88 1.57 0.22
C THR A 18 -2.79 0.54 1.36
N ARG A 19 -2.02 -0.54 1.16
CA ARG A 19 -1.87 -1.66 2.10
C ARG A 19 -0.46 -2.22 2.05
N GLY A 20 -0.10 -2.95 3.12
CA GLY A 20 1.16 -3.68 3.21
C GLY A 20 2.34 -2.83 3.65
N PHE A 21 3.45 -3.50 4.00
CA PHE A 21 4.54 -2.88 4.76
C PHE A 21 5.17 -1.66 4.08
N PHE A 22 5.24 -1.63 2.74
CA PHE A 22 5.81 -0.50 2.02
C PHE A 22 4.91 0.74 2.13
N TYR A 23 3.59 0.58 1.95
CA TYR A 23 2.63 1.66 2.16
C TYR A 23 2.64 2.13 3.62
N GLU A 24 2.67 1.22 4.59
CA GLU A 24 2.74 1.58 6.01
C GLU A 24 3.99 2.42 6.34
N ALA A 25 5.17 1.99 5.86
CA ALA A 25 6.40 2.77 6.02
C ALA A 25 6.30 4.15 5.31
N TRP A 26 5.72 4.17 4.11
CA TRP A 26 5.55 5.37 3.31
C TRP A 26 4.54 6.36 3.90
N ALA A 27 3.32 5.94 4.23
CA ALA A 27 2.25 6.81 4.70
C ALA A 27 2.36 7.11 6.21
N HIS A 28 2.85 6.15 7.00
CA HIS A 28 2.76 6.19 8.46
C HIS A 28 4.10 6.05 9.20
N GLY A 29 5.21 5.87 8.49
CA GLY A 29 6.54 5.69 9.11
C GLY A 29 7.13 6.94 9.81
N GLY A 30 6.49 8.10 9.74
CA GLY A 30 6.95 9.34 10.39
C GLY A 30 8.34 9.80 9.95
N GLU A 31 9.07 10.45 10.87
CA GLU A 31 10.42 11.01 10.64
C GLU A 31 11.53 9.95 10.52
N ALA A 32 11.24 8.69 10.86
CA ALA A 32 12.20 7.59 10.74
C ALA A 32 12.54 7.24 9.29
N TRP A 33 11.77 7.75 8.32
CA TRP A 33 11.93 7.48 6.90
C TRP A 33 12.12 8.77 6.12
N GLU A 34 13.18 8.81 5.31
CA GLU A 34 13.26 9.72 4.19
C GLU A 34 12.48 9.14 3.00
N ARG A 35 11.66 9.97 2.36
CA ARG A 35 10.76 9.54 1.27
C ARG A 35 11.10 10.31 0.02
N VAL A 36 11.31 9.57 -1.07
CA VAL A 36 11.57 10.13 -2.39
C VAL A 36 10.62 9.49 -3.37
N SER A 37 9.82 10.31 -4.06
CA SER A 37 9.00 9.91 -5.19
C SER A 37 9.33 10.83 -6.36
N VAL A 38 9.33 10.27 -7.56
CA VAL A 38 9.59 11.01 -8.79
C VAL A 38 8.55 10.57 -9.80
N LYS A 39 7.74 11.51 -10.27
CA LYS A 39 6.77 11.26 -11.34
C LYS A 39 7.50 11.14 -12.67
N ALA A 40 6.94 10.39 -13.60
CA ALA A 40 7.50 10.28 -14.94
C ALA A 40 7.58 11.64 -15.65
N THR A 41 6.68 12.58 -15.32
CA THR A 41 6.70 13.97 -15.81
C THR A 41 7.89 14.80 -15.30
N GLU A 42 8.52 14.37 -14.21
CA GLU A 42 9.71 15.00 -13.61
C GLU A 42 11.01 14.35 -14.10
N CYS A 43 10.91 13.24 -14.83
CA CYS A 43 12.05 12.53 -15.38
C CYS A 43 12.30 12.94 -16.84
N ALA A 44 13.40 13.65 -17.08
CA ALA A 44 13.79 14.13 -18.42
C ALA A 44 14.02 13.02 -19.47
N ARG A 45 14.01 11.74 -19.07
CA ARG A 45 14.09 10.59 -19.99
C ARG A 45 12.78 10.35 -20.73
N PHE A 46 11.66 10.84 -20.23
CA PHE A 46 10.35 10.70 -20.86
C PHE A 46 9.94 12.02 -21.51
N SER A 47 9.65 12.00 -22.80
CA SER A 47 9.06 13.16 -23.46
C SER A 47 7.56 13.27 -23.14
N ALA A 48 7.04 14.49 -23.13
CA ALA A 48 5.61 14.72 -22.91
C ALA A 48 4.74 14.02 -23.96
N GLU A 49 5.19 13.99 -25.22
CA GLU A 49 4.50 13.29 -26.31
C GLU A 49 4.44 11.78 -26.07
N TRP A 50 5.55 11.18 -25.61
CA TRP A 50 5.59 9.76 -25.31
C TRP A 50 4.66 9.42 -24.13
N LEU A 51 4.68 10.21 -23.05
CA LEU A 51 3.80 10.01 -21.91
C LEU A 51 2.32 10.12 -22.28
N GLU A 52 1.95 11.07 -23.15
CA GLU A 52 0.57 11.21 -23.62
C GLU A 52 0.15 10.03 -24.52
N ASN A 53 1.08 9.45 -25.27
CA ASN A 53 0.80 8.24 -26.04
C ASN A 53 0.61 7.02 -25.13
N GLU A 54 1.47 6.84 -24.12
CA GLU A 54 1.30 5.79 -23.11
C GLU A 54 -0.03 5.96 -22.37
N ARG A 55 -0.39 7.18 -21.96
CA ARG A 55 -1.65 7.45 -21.25
C ARG A 55 -2.90 6.97 -21.99
N LYS A 56 -2.87 6.91 -23.33
CA LYS A 56 -3.99 6.42 -24.16
C LYS A 56 -4.09 4.90 -24.20
N GLY A 57 -2.99 4.20 -23.96
CA GLY A 57 -2.93 2.73 -23.99
C GLY A 57 -3.23 2.06 -22.65
N TRP A 58 -3.18 2.82 -21.56
CA TRP A 58 -3.36 2.33 -20.19
C TRP A 58 -4.71 2.76 -19.61
N THR A 59 -5.21 2.01 -18.62
CA THR A 59 -6.31 2.52 -17.78
C THR A 59 -5.80 3.70 -16.94
N THR A 60 -6.72 4.56 -16.50
CA THR A 60 -6.37 5.71 -15.67
C THR A 60 -5.61 5.26 -14.42
N GLU A 61 -6.10 4.23 -13.73
CA GLU A 61 -5.52 3.73 -12.49
C GLU A 61 -4.11 3.18 -12.70
N ALA A 62 -3.93 2.37 -13.74
CA ALA A 62 -2.63 1.80 -14.04
C ALA A 62 -1.63 2.87 -14.49
N PHE A 63 -2.07 3.90 -15.24
CA PHE A 63 -1.20 5.02 -15.58
C PHE A 63 -0.79 5.84 -14.35
N GLN A 64 -1.71 6.14 -13.44
CA GLN A 64 -1.40 6.87 -12.20
C GLN A 64 -0.40 6.10 -11.33
N ARG A 65 -0.58 4.78 -11.23
CA ARG A 65 0.31 3.90 -10.48
C ARG A 65 1.73 3.87 -11.05
N GLU A 66 1.85 3.53 -12.33
CA GLU A 66 3.16 3.27 -12.95
C GLU A 66 3.92 4.56 -13.31
N PHE A 67 3.21 5.63 -13.68
CA PHE A 67 3.85 6.86 -14.17
C PHE A 67 3.74 8.04 -13.22
N MET A 68 2.74 8.09 -12.34
CA MET A 68 2.57 9.22 -11.41
C MET A 68 2.95 8.88 -9.97
N GLY A 69 3.29 7.61 -9.69
CA GLY A 69 3.75 7.19 -8.36
C GLY A 69 2.67 7.37 -7.30
N GLU A 70 1.41 7.14 -7.65
CA GLU A 70 0.27 7.28 -6.75
C GLU A 70 -0.12 5.91 -6.14
N PHE A 71 -0.36 5.89 -4.83
CA PHE A 71 -0.98 4.73 -4.17
C PHE A 71 -2.47 4.74 -4.45
N MET A 72 -3.01 3.61 -4.91
CA MET A 72 -4.40 3.49 -5.32
C MET A 72 -5.16 2.52 -4.42
N ARG A 73 -6.48 2.51 -4.52
CA ARG A 73 -7.30 1.47 -3.89
C ARG A 73 -6.96 0.11 -4.49
N ASP A 74 -7.13 -0.94 -3.70
CA ASP A 74 -7.01 -2.31 -4.18
C ASP A 74 -7.99 -2.59 -5.33
N GLU A 75 -7.48 -3.16 -6.42
CA GLU A 75 -8.28 -3.53 -7.58
C GLU A 75 -9.38 -4.52 -7.16
N GLY A 76 -10.64 -4.23 -7.50
CA GLY A 76 -11.77 -5.08 -7.17
C GLY A 76 -12.34 -4.93 -5.76
N SER A 77 -11.82 -4.03 -4.91
CA SER A 77 -12.46 -3.75 -3.63
C SER A 77 -13.79 -3.04 -3.83
N ALA A 78 -14.86 -3.55 -3.21
CA ALA A 78 -16.18 -2.90 -3.21
C ALA A 78 -16.20 -1.66 -2.30
N PHE A 79 -15.48 -1.69 -1.17
CA PHE A 79 -15.48 -0.65 -0.14
C PHE A 79 -14.08 -0.08 0.12
N ASP A 80 -14.02 1.13 0.67
CA ASP A 80 -12.75 1.78 1.00
C ASP A 80 -12.18 1.12 2.24
N ALA A 81 -10.86 0.99 2.30
CA ALA A 81 -10.22 0.42 3.47
C ALA A 81 -10.60 1.21 4.74
N GLU A 82 -10.52 2.55 4.70
CA GLU A 82 -10.92 3.41 5.83
C GLU A 82 -12.40 3.26 6.21
N LEU A 83 -13.28 3.06 5.23
CA LEU A 83 -14.70 2.83 5.48
C LEU A 83 -14.92 1.48 6.19
N VAL A 84 -14.21 0.44 5.78
CA VAL A 84 -14.27 -0.88 6.43
C VAL A 84 -13.72 -0.78 7.85
N GLU A 85 -12.55 -0.18 8.03
CA GLU A 85 -11.92 -0.02 9.35
C GLU A 85 -12.79 0.79 10.31
N SER A 86 -13.38 1.90 9.85
CA SER A 86 -14.28 2.72 10.68
C SER A 86 -15.62 2.06 10.98
N ALA A 87 -16.01 1.02 10.23
CA ALA A 87 -17.21 0.23 10.48
C ALA A 87 -16.97 -0.95 11.42
N LEU A 88 -15.72 -1.24 11.80
CA LEU A 88 -15.40 -2.27 12.79
C LEU A 88 -15.81 -1.79 14.19
N ASP A 89 -16.59 -2.61 14.89
CA ASP A 89 -17.01 -2.37 16.26
C ASP A 89 -16.46 -3.47 17.19
N ASP A 90 -15.51 -3.09 18.04
CA ASP A 90 -14.92 -3.96 19.06
C ASP A 90 -15.91 -4.39 20.14
N GLY A 91 -17.10 -3.78 20.20
CA GLY A 91 -18.20 -4.15 21.09
C GLY A 91 -18.89 -5.45 20.72
N ILE A 92 -18.60 -6.02 19.54
CA ILE A 92 -19.16 -7.30 19.10
C ILE A 92 -18.25 -8.44 19.61
N GLY A 93 -18.67 -9.07 20.71
CA GLY A 93 -17.98 -10.24 21.26
C GLY A 93 -17.99 -11.44 20.29
N ALA A 94 -17.02 -12.34 20.47
CA ALA A 94 -16.99 -13.59 19.72
C ALA A 94 -18.28 -14.40 19.99
N TRP A 95 -18.96 -14.78 18.91
CA TRP A 95 -20.11 -15.69 19.01
C TRP A 95 -19.60 -17.09 19.36
N GLU A 96 -20.10 -17.69 20.43
CA GLU A 96 -20.02 -19.13 20.62
C GLU A 96 -20.94 -19.79 19.59
N LEU A 97 -20.45 -19.90 18.34
CA LEU A 97 -21.06 -20.77 17.36
C LEU A 97 -20.88 -22.19 17.89
N GLY A 98 -21.96 -22.78 18.41
CA GLY A 98 -22.04 -24.14 18.95
C GLY A 98 -21.82 -25.24 17.91
N ILE A 99 -20.76 -25.13 17.11
CA ILE A 99 -20.31 -26.10 16.12
C ILE A 99 -18.83 -26.37 16.43
N VAL A 100 -18.62 -27.47 17.14
CA VAL A 100 -17.41 -28.34 17.14
C VAL A 100 -16.05 -27.62 17.12
N GLU A 101 -15.44 -27.55 18.30
CA GLU A 101 -13.99 -27.52 18.58
C GLU A 101 -13.04 -27.32 17.37
N CYS A 102 -12.97 -26.11 16.79
CA CYS A 102 -11.79 -25.71 16.02
C CYS A 102 -10.70 -25.31 17.01
N ARG A 103 -9.86 -26.28 17.37
CA ARG A 103 -8.71 -26.08 18.25
C ARG A 103 -7.83 -24.92 17.76
N LYS A 104 -7.59 -24.00 18.71
CA LYS A 104 -6.55 -22.97 18.76
C LYS A 104 -5.31 -23.25 17.89
N ALA A 105 -5.04 -22.36 16.95
CA ALA A 105 -3.70 -21.80 16.71
C ALA A 105 -3.84 -20.59 15.78
N LEU A 106 -3.00 -19.56 15.98
CA LEU A 106 -2.96 -18.24 15.31
C LEU A 106 -3.91 -17.24 16.00
N VAL A 107 -3.49 -16.24 16.78
CA VAL A 107 -2.23 -15.47 16.79
C VAL A 107 -1.97 -14.94 18.21
N ARG A 108 -0.95 -15.48 18.88
CA ARG A 108 -0.14 -14.80 19.90
C ARG A 108 1.28 -15.35 19.72
N GLY A 109 2.15 -14.49 19.21
CA GLY A 109 3.54 -14.74 18.87
C GLY A 109 4.04 -13.58 18.05
#